data_AF-A0A0H2RCH4-F1
#
_entry.id   AF-A0A0H2RCH4-F1
#
_cell.length_a   1.000
_cell.length_b   1.000
_cell.length_c   1.000
_cell.angle_alpha   90.00
_cell.angle_beta   90.00
_cell.angle_gamma   90.00
#
_symmetry.space_group_name_H-M   'P 1'
#
loop_
_entity.id
_entity.type
_entity.pdbx_description
1 polymer ?
#
loop_
_entity_poly.entity_id
_entity_poly.type
_entity_poly.pdbx_seq_one_letter_code
_entity_poly.pdbx_strand_id
1 'polypeptide(L)' 'MVVRDVANRWNYTDAMIVRGSVLRKAVNSWVINHENLQHLFITPSEWIWLDQVEGVLK' A
#
# COMPACT_ATOMS: atom_id res chain seq x y z
N MET A 1 18.95 -9.67 -14.71
CA MET A 1 17.80 -8.81 -15.08
C MET A 1 17.67 -7.75 -14.00
N VAL A 2 18.23 -6.56 -14.24
CA VAL A 2 18.15 -5.46 -13.27
C VAL A 2 16.72 -4.95 -13.29
N VAL A 3 15.98 -5.16 -12.21
CA VAL A 3 14.61 -4.66 -12.05
C VAL A 3 14.68 -3.14 -11.90
N ARG A 4 14.81 -2.41 -13.02
CA ARG A 4 14.74 -0.94 -13.09
C ARG A 4 13.30 -0.41 -12.91
N ASP A 5 12.34 -1.32 -12.75
CA ASP A 5 10.90 -1.04 -12.79
C ASP A 5 10.30 -0.67 -11.42
N VAL A 6 11.06 -0.77 -10.32
CA VAL A 6 10.56 -0.42 -8.98
C VAL A 6 10.35 1.10 -8.86
N ALA A 7 11.28 1.90 -9.40
CA ALA A 7 11.27 3.36 -9.27
C ALA A 7 10.05 4.03 -9.91
N ASN A 8 9.59 3.52 -11.07
CA ASN A 8 8.51 4.13 -11.85
C ASN A 8 7.14 3.48 -11.65
N ARG A 9 7.05 2.49 -10.76
CA ARG A 9 5.79 1.79 -10.51
C ARG A 9 5.22 2.02 -9.11
N TRP A 10 6.04 2.57 -8.22
CA TRP A 10 5.66 3.05 -6.89
C TRP A 10 5.66 4.59 -6.81
N ASN A 11 5.82 5.29 -7.93
CA ASN A 11 5.78 6.76 -8.00
C ASN A 11 4.40 7.30 -8.43
N TYR A 12 3.50 6.43 -8.88
CA TYR A 12 2.15 6.80 -9.27
C TYR A 12 1.20 6.45 -8.14
N THR A 13 0.58 7.46 -7.54
CA THR A 13 -0.27 7.34 -6.34
C THR A 13 -1.35 6.28 -6.51
N ASP A 14 -2.03 6.27 -7.67
CA ASP A 14 -3.05 5.26 -7.98
C ASP A 14 -2.44 3.84 -8.06
N ALA A 15 -1.32 3.66 -8.76
CA ALA A 15 -0.65 2.35 -8.84
C ALA A 15 -0.15 1.86 -7.47
N MET A 16 0.24 2.76 -6.57
CA MET A 16 0.58 2.41 -5.19
C MET A 16 -0.65 1.96 -4.40
N ILE A 17 -1.77 2.66 -4.52
CA ILE A 17 -3.02 2.33 -3.82
C ILE A 17 -3.52 0.96 -4.28
N VAL A 18 -3.61 0.73 -5.60
CA VAL A 18 -4.03 -0.56 -6.18
C VAL A 18 -3.18 -1.72 -5.65
N ARG A 19 -1.85 -1.55 -5.65
CA ARG A 19 -0.92 -2.60 -5.18
C ARG A 19 -0.95 -2.77 -3.68
N GLY A 20 -1.07 -1.68 -2.94
CA GLY A 20 -1.24 -1.68 -1.49
C GLY A 20 -2.49 -2.46 -1.10
N SER A 21 -3.61 -2.23 -1.81
CA SER A 21 -4.87 -2.94 -1.59
C SER A 21 -4.73 -4.45 -1.84
N VAL A 22 -4.07 -4.86 -2.94
CA VAL A 22 -3.76 -6.28 -3.23
C VAL A 22 -2.89 -6.91 -2.13
N LEU A 23 -1.92 -6.17 -1.60
CA LEU A 23 -0.97 -6.65 -0.59
C LEU A 23 -1.43 -6.40 0.86
N ARG A 24 -2.63 -5.87 1.08
CA ARG A 24 -3.13 -5.40 2.38
C ARG A 24 -2.90 -6.38 3.52
N LYS A 25 -3.24 -7.67 3.32
CA LYS A 25 -3.06 -8.71 4.35
C LYS A 25 -1.58 -8.92 4.69
N ALA A 26 -0.71 -8.94 3.69
CA ALA A 26 0.73 -9.12 3.87
C ALA A 26 1.36 -7.90 4.55
N VAL A 27 1.00 -6.68 4.13
CA VAL A 27 1.48 -5.42 4.73
C VAL A 27 1.06 -5.32 6.19
N ASN A 28 -0.22 -5.55 6.50
CA ASN A 28 -0.71 -5.48 7.88
C ASN A 28 -0.05 -6.54 8.76
N SER A 29 0.07 -7.79 8.29
CA SER A 29 0.76 -8.84 9.03
C SER A 29 2.24 -8.51 9.25
N TRP A 30 2.92 -7.97 8.24
CA TRP A 30 4.30 -7.56 8.34
C TRP A 30 4.50 -6.46 9.38
N VAL A 31 3.69 -5.41 9.34
CA VAL A 31 3.76 -4.28 10.28
C VAL A 31 3.48 -4.72 11.72
N ILE A 32 2.49 -5.59 11.94
CA ILE A 32 2.18 -6.13 13.28
C ILE A 32 3.40 -6.88 13.86
N ASN A 33 4.13 -7.60 13.03
CA ASN A 33 5.28 -8.41 13.45
C ASN A 33 6.58 -7.62 13.65
N HIS A 34 6.61 -6.32 13.33
CA HIS A 34 7.80 -5.48 13.41
C HIS A 34 7.52 -4.21 14.23
N GLU A 35 7.98 -4.18 15.48
CA GLU A 35 7.72 -3.08 16.44
C GLU A 35 8.11 -1.70 15.88
N ASN A 36 9.22 -1.62 15.16
CA ASN A 36 9.69 -0.39 14.53
C ASN A 36 8.78 0.12 13.40
N LEU A 37 7.89 -0.71 12.87
CA LEU A 37 6.98 -0.36 11.78
C LEU A 37 5.54 -0.10 12.24
N GLN A 38 5.22 -0.25 13.53
CA GLN A 38 3.85 -0.08 14.04
C GLN A 38 3.23 1.28 13.68
N HIS A 39 4.03 2.33 13.56
CA HIS A 39 3.59 3.66 13.12
C HIS A 39 3.10 3.71 11.66
N LEU A 40 3.43 2.70 10.85
CA LEU A 40 2.97 2.52 9.47
C LEU A 40 1.73 1.60 9.38
N PHE A 41 1.14 1.23 10.52
CA PHE A 41 -0.03 0.37 10.52
C PHE A 41 -1.23 1.13 9.93
N ILE A 42 -1.79 0.58 8.86
CA ILE A 42 -2.96 1.15 8.21
C ILE A 42 -4.20 0.43 8.75
N THR A 43 -5.07 1.18 9.41
CA THR A 43 -6.31 0.69 10.01
C THR A 43 -7.31 0.24 8.95
N PRO A 44 -8.30 -0.60 9.31
CA PRO A 44 -9.34 -1.00 8.38
C PRO A 44 -10.11 0.17 7.76
N SER A 45 -10.34 1.24 8.52
CA SER A 45 -10.99 2.48 8.06
C SER A 45 -10.14 3.25 7.05
N GLU A 46 -8.82 3.32 7.27
CA GLU A 46 -7.91 3.97 6.32
C GLU A 46 -7.80 3.18 5.01
N TRP A 47 -7.81 1.85 5.07
CA TRP A 47 -7.89 1.02 3.87
C TRP A 47 -9.18 1.26 3.06
N ILE A 48 -10.33 1.37 3.74
CA ILE A 48 -11.60 1.70 3.08
C ILE A 48 -11.52 3.07 2.41
N TRP A 49 -10.91 4.05 3.08
CA TRP A 49 -10.71 5.37 2.51
C TRP A 49 -9.76 5.33 1.29
N LEU A 50 -8.68 4.56 1.33
CA LEU A 50 -7.78 4.36 0.20
C LEU A 50 -8.49 3.72 -1.00
N ASP A 51 -9.33 2.71 -0.78
CA ASP A 51 -10.14 2.07 -1.83
C ASP A 51 -11.13 3.07 -2.46
N GLN A 52 -11.67 4.03 -1.68
CA GLN A 52 -12.51 5.12 -2.21
C GLN A 52 -11.71 6.11 -3.04
N VAL A 53 -10.51 6.46 -2.62
CA VAL A 53 -9.61 7.38 -3.35
C VAL A 53 -9.16 6.77 -4.67
N GLU A 54 -8.88 5.47 -4.73
CA GLU A 54 -8.63 4.74 -5.99
C GLU A 54 -9.78 4.96 -7.00
N GLY A 55 -11.03 4.91 -6.53
CA GLY A 55 -12.20 5.13 -7.37
C GLY A 55 -12.31 6.54 -7.97
N VAL A 56 -11.70 7.54 -7.32
CA VAL A 56 -11.70 8.95 -7.76
C VAL A 56 -10.50 9.27 -8.64
N LEU A 57 -9.38 8.56 -8.47
CA LEU A 57 -8.15 8.77 -9.24
C LEU A 57 -8.17 8.14 -10.65
N LYS A 58 -9.21 7.35 -10.97
CA LYS A 58 -9.43 6.74 -12.29
C LYS A 58 -9.81 7.72 -13.39
#